data_AF-A0A921B7A2-F1
#
_entry.id   AF-A0A921B7A2-F1
#
_cell.length_a   1.000
_cell.length_b   1.000
_cell.length_c   1.000
_cell.angle_alpha   90.00
_cell.angle_beta   90.00
_cell.angle_gamma   90.00
#
_symmetry.space_group_name_H-M   'P 1'
#
loop_
_entity.id
_entity.type
_entity.pdbx_description
1 polymer ?
#
loop_
_entity_poly.entity_id
_entity_poly.type
_entity_poly.pdbx_seq_one_letter_code
_entity_poly.pdbx_strand_id
1 'polypeptide(L)' 'MDLQFTQEELDFQSEVRDWLKENYPEDMRERHNNSPNGSISREEQMQWQKALYKQGWAGINWPKEYGGGEILKCF' A
#
# COMPACT_ATOMS: atom_id res chain seq x y z
N MET A 1 0.98 -10.24 -26.50
CA MET A 1 0.81 -9.45 -25.27
C MET A 1 -0.39 -10.06 -24.58
N ASP A 2 -0.13 -10.84 -23.54
CA ASP A 2 -1.20 -11.41 -22.72
C ASP A 2 -1.49 -10.40 -21.61
N LEU A 3 -2.75 -9.99 -21.49
CA LEU A 3 -3.21 -8.95 -20.57
C LEU A 3 -4.13 -9.52 -19.50
N GLN A 4 -4.25 -10.86 -19.45
CA GLN A 4 -5.10 -11.52 -18.47
C GLN A 4 -4.34 -11.74 -17.17
N PHE A 5 -4.91 -11.24 -16.07
CA PHE A 5 -4.41 -11.54 -14.74
C PHE A 5 -4.68 -13.01 -14.41
N THR A 6 -3.70 -13.64 -13.80
CA THR A 6 -3.85 -14.96 -13.18
C THR A 6 -4.77 -14.87 -11.97
N GLN A 7 -5.32 -16.02 -11.55
CA GLN A 7 -6.16 -16.06 -10.34
C GLN A 7 -5.39 -15.59 -9.09
N GLU A 8 -4.11 -15.95 -8.97
CA GLU A 8 -3.26 -15.51 -7.86
C GLU A 8 -3.12 -13.98 -7.80
N GLU A 9 -3.01 -13.31 -8.95
CA GLU A 9 -2.94 -11.84 -9.02
C GLU A 9 -4.28 -11.17 -8.68
N LEU A 10 -5.40 -11.79 -9.04
CA LEU A 10 -6.74 -11.30 -8.70
C LEU A 10 -7.03 -11.43 -7.20
N ASP A 11 -6.59 -12.53 -6.59
CA ASP A 11 -6.72 -12.77 -5.15
C ASP A 11 -5.86 -11.76 -4.36
N PHE A 12 -4.61 -11.55 -4.79
CA PHE A 12 -3.73 -10.52 -4.22
C PHE A 12 -4.30 -9.11 -4.39
N GLN A 13 -4.86 -8.78 -5.56
CA GLN A 13 -5.52 -7.48 -5.78
C GLN A 13 -6.66 -7.25 -4.78
N SER A 14 -7.44 -8.30 -4.48
CA SER A 14 -8.56 -8.22 -3.55
C SER A 14 -8.06 -8.00 -2.13
N GLU A 15 -7.04 -8.75 -1.70
CA GLU A 15 -6.37 -8.57 -0.39
C GLU A 15 -5.85 -7.13 -0.22
N VAL A 16 -5.14 -6.61 -1.22
CA VAL A 16 -4.59 -5.24 -1.18
C VAL A 16 -5.70 -4.19 -1.10
N ARG A 17 -6.81 -4.38 -1.83
CA ARG A 17 -7.94 -3.45 -1.80
C ARG A 17 -8.61 -3.42 -0.42
N ASP A 18 -8.79 -4.56 0.21
CA ASP A 18 -9.43 -4.62 1.52
C ASP A 18 -8.51 -4.07 2.60
N TRP A 19 -7.22 -4.40 2.54
CA TRP A 19 -6.22 -3.80 3.41
C TRP A 19 -6.18 -2.27 3.29
N LEU A 20 -6.25 -1.73 2.06
CA LEU A 20 -6.27 -0.30 1.82
C LEU A 20 -7.50 0.37 2.45
N LYS A 21 -8.69 -0.23 2.35
CA LYS A 21 -9.90 0.34 2.99
C LYS A 21 -9.76 0.43 4.51
N GLU A 22 -9.10 -0.55 5.12
CA GLU A 22 -8.92 -0.61 6.57
C GLU A 22 -7.81 0.34 7.07
N ASN A 23 -6.73 0.50 6.29
CA ASN A 23 -5.52 1.20 6.72
C ASN A 23 -5.34 2.59 6.09
N TYR A 24 -6.10 2.91 5.05
CA TYR A 24 -6.11 4.21 4.39
C TYR A 24 -7.55 4.76 4.38
N PRO A 25 -7.96 5.41 5.49
CA PRO A 25 -9.34 5.82 5.66
C PRO A 25 -9.73 6.89 4.63
N GLU A 26 -11.00 6.88 4.21
CA GLU A 26 -11.49 7.72 3.12
C GLU A 26 -11.33 9.23 3.43
N ASP A 27 -11.35 9.61 4.71
CA ASP A 27 -11.14 10.99 5.14
C ASP A 27 -9.70 11.49 4.85
N MET A 28 -8.69 10.63 5.00
CA MET A 28 -7.30 10.93 4.64
C MET A 28 -7.16 11.05 3.12
N ARG A 29 -7.88 10.22 2.36
CA ARG A 29 -7.92 10.25 0.90
C ARG A 29 -8.61 11.51 0.37
N GLU A 30 -9.73 11.90 0.95
CA GLU A 30 -10.43 13.14 0.61
C GLU A 30 -9.57 14.36 0.92
N ARG A 31 -8.91 14.40 2.09
CA ARG A 31 -7.98 15.50 2.43
C ARG A 31 -6.80 15.58 1.46
N HIS A 32 -6.25 14.43 1.04
CA HIS A 32 -5.22 14.38 0.01
C HIS A 32 -5.73 14.95 -1.33
N ASN A 33 -6.90 14.50 -1.80
CA ASN A 33 -7.49 14.93 -3.07
C ASN A 33 -7.90 16.41 -3.09
N ASN A 34 -8.34 16.94 -1.95
CA ASN A 34 -8.76 18.34 -1.81
C ASN A 34 -7.59 19.29 -1.57
N SER A 35 -6.37 18.78 -1.35
CA SER A 35 -5.18 19.58 -1.16
C SER A 35 -4.63 20.05 -2.52
N PRO A 36 -4.33 21.35 -2.71
CA PRO A 36 -3.87 21.91 -3.99
C PRO A 36 -2.66 21.18 -4.61
N ASN A 37 -1.84 20.55 -3.77
CA ASN A 37 -0.64 19.81 -4.17
C ASN A 37 -0.62 18.36 -3.63
N GLY A 38 -1.77 17.80 -3.24
CA GLY A 38 -1.79 16.50 -2.56
C GLY A 38 -1.04 16.50 -1.22
N SER A 39 -0.87 17.67 -0.60
CA SER A 39 -0.13 17.82 0.64
C SER A 39 -0.97 17.24 1.78
N ILE A 40 -0.48 16.15 2.35
CA ILE A 40 -0.97 15.54 3.59
C ILE A 40 -0.12 16.03 4.77
N SER A 41 -0.71 16.08 5.96
CA SER A 41 0.01 16.46 7.17
C SER A 41 1.13 15.46 7.48
N ARG A 42 2.14 15.89 8.23
CA ARG A 42 3.22 15.01 8.71
C ARG A 42 2.67 13.83 9.52
N GLU A 43 1.62 14.06 10.28
CA GLU A 43 0.97 13.05 11.13
C GLU A 43 0.32 11.96 10.28
N GLU A 44 -0.41 12.35 9.24
CA GLU A 44 -1.00 11.43 8.27
C GLU A 44 0.08 10.66 7.51
N GLN A 45 1.13 11.34 7.03
CA GLN A 45 2.29 10.66 6.42
C GLN A 45 2.86 9.59 7.36
N MET A 46 3.01 9.91 8.64
CA MET A 46 3.57 8.99 9.61
C MET A 46 2.62 7.83 9.94
N GLN A 47 1.30 8.06 9.96
CA GLN A 47 0.31 6.98 10.09
C GLN A 47 0.35 6.04 8.89
N TRP A 48 0.41 6.60 7.67
CA TRP A 48 0.54 5.84 6.44
C TRP A 48 1.80 4.97 6.42
N GLN A 49 2.96 5.55 6.74
CA GLN A 49 4.21 4.81 6.82
C GLN A 49 4.17 3.70 7.88
N LYS A 50 3.54 3.94 9.04
CA LYS A 50 3.35 2.92 10.09
C LYS A 50 2.44 1.78 9.63
N ALA A 51 1.37 2.07 8.91
CA ALA A 51 0.49 1.06 8.36
C ALA A 51 1.24 0.15 7.36
N LEU A 52 1.97 0.76 6.42
CA LEU A 52 2.82 0.04 5.48
C LEU A 52 3.89 -0.80 6.19
N TYR A 53 4.51 -0.28 7.26
CA TYR A 53 5.49 -1.04 8.03
C TYR A 53 4.88 -2.28 8.70
N LYS A 54 3.69 -2.16 9.29
CA LYS A 54 2.99 -3.30 9.92
C LYS A 54 2.67 -4.41 8.92
N GLN A 55 2.32 -4.04 7.69
CA GLN A 55 2.05 -5.01 6.61
C GLN A 55 3.34 -5.55 5.96
N GLY A 56 4.51 -4.98 6.29
CA GLY A 56 5.79 -5.30 5.65
C GLY A 56 5.97 -4.66 4.28
N TRP A 57 5.13 -3.69 3.89
CA TRP A 57 5.17 -3.04 2.58
C TRP A 57 5.98 -1.74 2.55
N ALA A 58 6.44 -1.25 3.70
CA ALA A 58 7.29 -0.05 3.77
C ALA A 58 8.64 -0.20 3.04
N GLY A 59 9.04 -1.44 2.72
CA GLY A 59 10.23 -1.74 1.95
C GLY A 59 10.08 -3.04 1.17
N ILE A 60 9.19 -3.08 0.16
CA ILE A 60 8.97 -4.26 -0.70
C ILE A 60 10.27 -4.78 -1.34
N ASN A 61 11.27 -3.92 -1.54
CA ASN A 61 12.57 -4.29 -2.09
C ASN A 61 13.66 -4.59 -1.02
N TRP A 62 13.30 -4.60 0.26
CA TRP A 62 14.26 -4.82 1.35
C TRP A 62 14.19 -6.28 1.83
N PRO A 63 15.30 -6.84 2.33
CA PRO A 63 15.29 -8.16 2.95
C PRO A 63 14.27 -8.23 4.10
N LYS A 64 13.61 -9.38 4.27
CA LYS A 64 12.65 -9.65 5.35
C LYS A 64 13.17 -9.31 6.75
N GLU A 65 14.48 -9.46 6.94
CA GLU A 65 15.19 -9.12 8.19
C GLU A 65 15.02 -7.66 8.63
N TYR A 66 14.69 -6.75 7.70
CA TYR A 66 14.48 -5.33 7.97
C TYR A 66 13.00 -4.91 7.88
N GLY A 67 12.06 -5.88 7.87
CA GLY A 67 10.63 -5.61 7.73
C GLY A 67 10.19 -5.34 6.29
N GLY A 68 11.00 -5.77 5.31
CA GLY A 68 10.63 -5.74 3.90
C GLY A 68 9.76 -6.93 3.50
N GLY A 69 8.80 -6.68 2.62
CA GLY A 69 7.90 -7.67 2.08
C GLY A 69 8.61 -8.34 0.92
N GLU A 70 9.04 -9.58 1.12
CA GLU A 70 9.68 -10.40 0.11
C GLU A 70 8.71 -10.67 -1.07
N ILE A 71 8.46 -9.68 -1.92
CA ILE A 71 7.75 -9.82 -3.18
C ILE A 71 8.82 -9.92 -4.28
N LEU A 72 9.47 -11.09 -4.32
CA LEU A 72 10.25 -11.54 -5.48
C LEU A 72 9.39 -12.41 -6.42
N LYS A 73 8.13 -12.03 -6.68
CA LYS A 73 7.26 -12.84 -7.57
C LYS A 73 6.32 -12.08 -8.51
N CYS A 74 6.51 -10.79 -8.69
CA CYS A 74 5.79 -10.05 -9.75
C CYS A 74 6.76 -9.15 -10.53
N PHE A 75 7.80 -9.74 -11.13
CA PHE A 75 8.46 -9.27 -12.36
C PHE A 75 9.22 -10.42 -12.98
#